data_AF-A0A7V3PX31-F1
#
_entry.id   AF-A0A7V3PX31-F1
#
_cell.length_a   1.000
_cell.length_b   1.000
_cell.length_c   1.000
_cell.angle_alpha   90.00
_cell.angle_beta   90.00
_cell.angle_gamma   90.00
#
_symmetry.space_group_name_H-M   'P 1'
#
loop_
_entity.id
_entity.type
_entity.pdbx_description
1 polymer ?
#
loop_
_entity_poly.entity_id
_entity_poly.type
_entity_poly.pdbx_seq_one_letter_code
_entity_poly.pdbx_strand_id
1 'polypeptide(L)'
;MEFIADFHIHSKYSRATSKDMDLEHIAHWAKLKGITLMGTGDFTHHLWLEELHNNLEDLGNGLFKYKGVNFILTSEISSIYSKKGKTYRIHNIVFAPSFKTVHKINEVLARYGNLSSDGRPILGLDAKDIARIVFDIDDTCMVVPAHVWTPWFSLFGSMSGFNRIEDCFEELSPKLFALETGLSSDPAMNWRVSALDRFSLISNSDSH
;
A
#
# COMPACT_ATOMS: atom_id res chain seq x y z
N MET A 1 22.73 5.91 8.03
CA MET A 1 21.88 5.95 9.23
C MET A 1 20.88 4.82 9.09
N GLU A 2 20.81 3.94 10.08
CA GLU A 2 19.81 2.86 10.12
C GLU A 2 18.49 3.39 10.67
N PHE A 3 17.37 2.91 10.15
CA PHE A 3 16.04 3.30 10.59
C PHE A 3 15.05 2.14 10.44
N ILE A 4 13.98 2.16 11.23
CA ILE A 4 12.88 1.20 11.13
C ILE A 4 11.69 1.92 10.51
N ALA A 5 11.01 1.24 9.60
CA ALA A 5 9.80 1.71 8.97
C ALA A 5 8.69 0.67 8.99
N ASP A 6 7.45 1.16 8.97
CA ASP A 6 6.26 0.35 8.78
C ASP A 6 5.33 1.08 7.81
N PHE A 7 5.24 0.57 6.58
CA PHE A 7 4.59 1.25 5.46
C PHE A 7 3.16 0.81 5.20
N HIS A 8 2.68 -0.21 5.91
CA HIS A 8 1.35 -0.78 5.71
C HIS A 8 0.58 -0.79 7.02
N ILE A 9 -0.29 0.20 7.15
CA ILE A 9 -1.24 0.35 8.26
C ILE A 9 -2.57 0.83 7.69
N HIS A 10 -3.62 0.73 8.50
CA HIS A 10 -4.93 1.26 8.20
C HIS A 10 -5.36 2.34 9.19
N SER A 11 -6.10 3.32 8.69
CA SER A 11 -6.68 4.41 9.49
C SER A 11 -8.02 3.98 10.09
N LYS A 12 -8.53 4.76 11.04
CA LYS A 12 -9.89 4.61 11.64
C LYS A 12 -11.05 4.57 10.62
N TYR A 13 -10.79 4.88 9.34
CA TYR A 13 -11.78 4.82 8.25
C TYR A 13 -11.83 3.47 7.53
N SER A 14 -10.85 2.60 7.76
CA SER A 14 -10.88 1.21 7.27
C SER A 14 -11.82 0.34 8.08
N ARG A 15 -12.44 -0.64 7.43
CA ARG A 15 -13.29 -1.63 8.13
C ARG A 15 -12.46 -2.46 9.10
N ALA A 16 -13.10 -2.86 10.20
CA ALA A 16 -12.50 -3.68 11.25
C ALA A 16 -11.17 -3.13 11.82
N THR A 17 -11.00 -1.81 11.74
CA THR A 17 -9.84 -1.05 12.24
C THR A 17 -10.25 -0.27 13.48
N SER A 18 -9.35 -0.11 14.45
CA SER A 18 -9.59 0.62 15.70
C SER A 18 -9.91 2.08 15.40
N LYS A 19 -10.79 2.67 16.22
CA LYS A 19 -11.07 4.11 16.17
C LYS A 19 -9.85 4.96 16.57
N ASP A 20 -8.92 4.34 17.30
CA ASP A 20 -7.67 4.95 17.74
C ASP A 20 -6.60 4.91 16.64
N MET A 21 -6.88 4.39 15.43
CA MET A 21 -5.98 4.54 14.27
C MET A 21 -6.12 5.94 13.65
N ASP A 22 -5.92 6.97 14.49
CA ASP A 22 -5.77 8.37 14.08
C ASP A 22 -4.30 8.80 14.10
N LEU A 23 -4.01 9.97 13.52
CA LEU A 23 -2.62 10.40 13.33
C LEU A 23 -1.89 10.64 14.66
N GLU A 24 -2.61 11.04 15.71
CA GLU A 24 -2.05 11.24 17.06
C GLU A 24 -1.57 9.94 17.69
N HIS A 25 -2.44 8.94 17.73
CA HIS A 25 -2.12 7.65 18.33
C HIS A 25 -1.11 6.86 17.51
N ILE A 26 -1.20 6.90 16.17
CA ILE A 26 -0.20 6.29 15.28
C ILE A 26 1.21 6.85 15.60
N ALA A 27 1.36 8.17 15.65
CA ALA A 27 2.66 8.79 15.97
C ALA A 27 3.12 8.50 17.40
N HIS A 28 2.21 8.44 18.37
CA HIS A 28 2.53 8.10 19.75
C HIS A 28 3.10 6.68 19.87
N TRP A 29 2.41 5.69 19.32
CA TRP A 29 2.82 4.29 19.39
C TRP A 29 4.03 3.97 18.52
N ALA A 30 4.18 4.62 17.36
CA ALA A 30 5.39 4.50 16.53
C ALA A 30 6.66 4.85 17.33
N LYS A 31 6.64 5.96 18.09
CA LYS A 31 7.77 6.34 18.95
C LYS A 31 8.07 5.31 20.03
N LEU A 32 7.04 4.83 20.74
CA LEU A 32 7.21 3.83 21.79
C LEU A 32 7.75 2.52 21.22
N LYS A 33 7.33 2.16 20.00
CA LYS A 33 7.80 0.97 19.28
C LYS A 33 9.22 1.13 18.71
N GLY A 34 9.70 2.36 18.54
CA GLY A 34 10.98 2.68 17.91
C GLY A 34 10.92 2.78 16.38
N ILE A 35 9.73 2.93 15.82
CA ILE A 35 9.55 3.14 14.37
C ILE A 35 9.69 4.63 14.07
N THR A 36 10.60 4.94 13.15
CA THR A 36 10.97 6.32 12.82
C THR A 36 10.33 6.83 11.54
N LEU A 37 9.85 5.93 10.69
CA LEU A 37 9.15 6.25 9.44
C LEU A 37 7.89 5.40 9.30
N MET A 38 6.73 6.04 9.22
CA MET A 38 5.44 5.37 9.07
C MET A 38 4.87 5.60 7.67
N GLY A 39 4.18 4.60 7.12
CA GLY A 39 3.17 4.84 6.10
C GLY A 39 1.96 5.55 6.73
N THR A 40 1.32 6.44 5.99
CA THR A 40 0.06 7.04 6.47
C THR A 40 -1.11 6.07 6.47
N GLY A 41 -1.12 5.07 5.58
CA GLY A 41 -2.31 4.30 5.26
C GLY A 41 -3.40 5.15 4.58
N ASP A 42 -4.29 4.47 3.86
CA ASP A 42 -5.62 4.94 3.44
C ASP A 42 -5.73 6.34 2.81
N PHE A 43 -4.69 6.89 2.15
CA PHE A 43 -4.77 8.26 1.59
C PHE A 43 -5.87 8.44 0.54
N THR A 44 -6.46 7.35 0.05
CA THR A 44 -7.62 7.38 -0.86
C THR A 44 -8.90 7.86 -0.19
N HIS A 45 -9.02 7.72 1.14
CA HIS A 45 -10.22 8.12 1.87
C HIS A 45 -10.22 9.62 2.16
N HIS A 46 -11.22 10.34 1.64
CA HIS A 46 -11.28 11.81 1.69
C HIS A 46 -11.12 12.46 3.08
N LEU A 47 -11.82 11.96 4.12
CA LEU A 47 -11.71 12.50 5.48
C LEU A 47 -10.35 12.22 6.11
N TRP A 48 -9.73 11.08 5.76
CA TRP A 48 -8.38 10.77 6.22
C TRP A 48 -7.37 11.67 5.54
N LEU A 49 -7.51 11.84 4.22
CA LEU A 49 -6.66 12.73 3.44
C LEU A 49 -6.70 14.17 3.95
N GLU A 50 -7.88 14.67 4.32
CA GLU A 50 -8.03 15.99 4.94
C GLU A 50 -7.32 16.08 6.30
N GLU A 51 -7.45 15.05 7.16
CA GLU A 51 -6.73 14.97 8.42
C GLU A 51 -5.21 14.97 8.21
N LEU A 52 -4.70 14.17 7.26
CA LEU A 52 -3.29 14.13 6.90
C LEU A 52 -2.81 15.50 6.40
N HIS A 53 -3.50 16.10 5.44
CA HIS A 53 -3.11 17.38 4.85
C HIS A 53 -3.07 18.52 5.87
N ASN A 54 -3.98 18.54 6.83
CA ASN A 54 -4.06 19.59 7.84
C ASN A 54 -3.01 19.46 8.96
N ASN A 55 -2.49 18.27 9.19
CA ASN A 55 -1.63 17.99 10.34
C ASN A 55 -0.19 17.62 9.98
N LEU A 56 0.08 17.08 8.78
CA LEU A 56 1.42 16.71 8.34
C LEU A 56 2.21 17.93 7.87
N GLU A 57 3.40 18.11 8.44
CA GLU A 57 4.40 19.07 7.95
C GLU A 57 5.15 18.45 6.76
N ASP A 58 5.12 19.10 5.59
CA ASP A 58 5.89 18.66 4.41
C ASP A 58 7.38 19.04 4.57
N LEU A 59 8.27 18.06 4.48
CA LEU A 59 9.72 18.26 4.59
C LEU A 59 10.39 18.58 3.24
N GLY A 60 9.64 18.62 2.15
CA GLY A 60 10.11 18.99 0.80
C GLY A 60 10.93 17.91 0.09
N ASN A 61 10.99 16.71 0.64
CA ASN A 61 11.77 15.57 0.12
C ASN A 61 10.94 14.30 -0.06
N GLY A 62 9.61 14.43 -0.12
CA GLY A 62 8.66 13.31 -0.19
C GLY A 62 8.33 12.68 1.16
N LEU A 63 8.95 13.16 2.24
CA LEU A 63 8.60 12.80 3.61
C LEU A 63 7.82 13.93 4.26
N PHE A 64 6.99 13.52 5.21
CA PHE A 64 6.20 14.38 6.05
C PHE A 64 6.59 14.17 7.51
N LYS A 65 6.17 15.07 8.39
CA LYS A 65 6.46 14.95 9.82
C LYS A 65 5.24 15.27 10.65
N TYR A 66 5.03 14.49 11.69
CA TYR A 66 4.04 14.81 12.71
C TYR A 66 4.49 14.32 14.08
N LYS A 67 4.41 15.23 15.06
CA LYS A 67 4.87 15.02 16.44
C LYS A 67 6.27 14.38 16.52
N GLY A 68 7.17 14.56 15.56
CA GLY A 68 8.53 13.98 15.60
C GLY A 68 8.68 12.56 15.03
N VAL A 69 7.66 12.02 14.37
CA VAL A 69 7.73 10.81 13.53
C VAL A 69 7.64 11.25 12.08
N ASN A 70 8.44 10.61 11.20
CA ASN A 70 8.35 10.86 9.76
C ASN A 70 7.26 9.99 9.14
N PHE A 71 6.59 10.50 8.12
CA PHE A 71 5.53 9.82 7.39
C PHE A 71 5.80 9.82 5.90
N ILE A 72 5.33 8.79 5.20
CA ILE A 72 5.24 8.74 3.74
C ILE A 72 3.81 8.36 3.35
N LEU A 73 3.29 9.02 2.30
CA LEU A 73 1.91 8.82 1.86
C LEU A 73 1.76 7.43 1.24
N THR A 74 0.99 6.57 1.92
CA THR A 74 0.70 5.20 1.48
C THR A 74 -0.79 4.90 1.53
N SER A 75 -1.25 4.01 0.65
CA SER A 75 -2.61 3.47 0.69
C SER A 75 -2.62 2.07 0.12
N GLU A 76 -3.33 1.16 0.78
CA GLU A 76 -3.66 -0.13 0.19
C GLU A 76 -4.90 0.01 -0.70
N ILE A 77 -4.89 -0.62 -1.87
CA ILE A 77 -6.05 -0.71 -2.76
C ILE A 77 -6.36 -2.18 -3.03
N SER A 78 -7.64 -2.56 -2.88
CA SER A 78 -8.12 -3.91 -3.14
C SER A 78 -8.65 -4.04 -4.57
N SER A 79 -7.97 -4.84 -5.39
CA SER A 79 -8.44 -5.22 -6.73
C SER A 79 -9.25 -6.50 -6.66
N ILE A 80 -10.51 -6.47 -7.12
CA ILE A 80 -11.33 -7.67 -7.31
C ILE A 80 -11.82 -7.71 -8.76
N TYR A 81 -11.31 -8.65 -9.55
CA TYR A 81 -11.53 -8.67 -11.00
C TYR A 81 -11.45 -10.08 -11.56
N SER A 82 -11.98 -10.29 -12.78
CA SER A 82 -11.85 -11.55 -13.51
C SER A 82 -10.84 -11.42 -14.65
N LYS A 83 -9.92 -12.38 -14.77
CA LYS A 83 -8.91 -12.43 -15.82
C LYS A 83 -8.72 -13.87 -16.30
N LYS A 84 -8.74 -14.10 -17.62
CA LYS A 84 -8.58 -15.43 -18.22
C LYS A 84 -9.50 -16.50 -17.59
N GLY A 85 -10.75 -16.13 -17.27
CA GLY A 85 -11.75 -17.04 -16.71
C GLY A 85 -11.63 -17.35 -15.21
N LYS A 86 -10.71 -16.70 -14.48
CA LYS A 86 -10.56 -16.84 -13.02
C LYS A 86 -10.76 -15.48 -12.32
N THR A 87 -11.39 -15.49 -11.16
CA THR A 87 -11.50 -14.30 -10.29
C THR A 87 -10.27 -14.18 -9.41
N TYR A 88 -9.69 -12.99 -9.40
CA TYR A 88 -8.54 -12.61 -8.58
C TYR A 88 -8.95 -11.56 -7.55
N ARG A 89 -8.28 -11.63 -6.40
CA ARG A 89 -8.40 -10.65 -5.32
C ARG A 89 -6.98 -10.34 -4.88
N ILE A 90 -6.53 -9.12 -5.13
CA ILE A 90 -5.12 -8.73 -4.98
C ILE A 90 -5.09 -7.37 -4.32
N HIS A 91 -4.32 -7.26 -3.24
CA HIS A 91 -4.03 -5.99 -2.60
C HIS A 91 -2.68 -5.44 -3.02
N ASN A 92 -2.62 -4.12 -3.18
CA ASN A 92 -1.40 -3.41 -3.53
C ASN A 92 -1.27 -2.15 -2.70
N ILE A 93 -0.09 -1.92 -2.15
CA ILE A 93 0.28 -0.68 -1.47
C ILE A 93 0.80 0.28 -2.53
N VAL A 94 0.23 1.47 -2.57
CA VAL A 94 0.67 2.59 -3.39
C VAL A 94 1.41 3.58 -2.52
N PHE A 95 2.59 4.01 -2.95
CA PHE A 95 3.37 5.08 -2.35
C PHE A 95 3.30 6.31 -3.26
N ALA A 96 3.06 7.47 -2.69
CA ALA A 96 3.01 8.73 -3.42
C ALA A 96 3.97 9.77 -2.81
N PRO A 97 4.66 10.58 -3.64
CA PRO A 97 5.66 11.53 -3.17
C PRO A 97 5.06 12.83 -2.62
N SER A 98 3.78 13.14 -2.90
CA SER A 98 3.18 14.40 -2.50
C SER A 98 1.65 14.33 -2.46
N PHE A 99 1.02 15.24 -1.70
CA PHE A 99 -0.43 15.42 -1.73
C PHE A 99 -0.96 15.76 -3.12
N LYS A 100 -0.20 16.53 -3.92
CA LYS A 100 -0.55 16.82 -5.32
C LYS A 100 -0.67 15.53 -6.14
N THR A 101 0.26 14.60 -5.97
CA THR A 101 0.23 13.30 -6.64
C THR A 101 -0.94 12.46 -6.13
N VAL A 102 -1.16 12.41 -4.81
CA VAL A 102 -2.31 11.73 -4.19
C VAL A 102 -3.64 12.25 -4.73
N HIS A 103 -3.83 13.57 -4.85
CA HIS A 103 -5.08 14.14 -5.37
C HIS A 103 -5.36 13.67 -6.81
N LYS A 104 -4.34 13.62 -7.67
CA LYS A 104 -4.49 13.08 -9.04
C LYS A 104 -4.82 11.60 -9.04
N ILE A 105 -4.17 10.80 -8.18
CA ILE A 105 -4.46 9.37 -8.03
C ILE A 105 -5.93 9.19 -7.64
N ASN A 106 -6.38 9.90 -6.61
CA ASN A 106 -7.76 9.80 -6.14
C ASN A 106 -8.78 10.27 -7.18
N GLU A 107 -8.48 11.34 -7.94
CA GLU A 107 -9.36 11.83 -9.02
C GLU A 107 -9.57 10.76 -10.11
N VAL A 108 -8.51 10.06 -10.50
CA VAL A 108 -8.60 9.01 -11.53
C VAL A 108 -9.27 7.76 -10.97
N LEU A 109 -8.88 7.29 -9.78
CA LEU A 109 -9.44 6.08 -9.16
C LEU A 109 -10.92 6.22 -8.82
N ALA A 110 -11.40 7.43 -8.47
CA ALA A 110 -12.81 7.69 -8.19
C ALA A 110 -13.74 7.41 -9.38
N ARG A 111 -13.21 7.32 -10.60
CA ARG A 111 -13.97 6.96 -11.81
C ARG A 111 -14.29 5.46 -11.87
N TYR A 112 -13.63 4.65 -11.05
CA TYR A 112 -13.72 3.18 -11.08
C TYR A 112 -14.37 2.57 -9.83
N GLY A 113 -14.68 3.37 -8.81
CA GLY A 113 -15.32 2.90 -7.59
C GLY A 113 -15.44 3.97 -6.52
N ASN A 114 -16.02 3.60 -5.39
CA ASN A 114 -16.21 4.48 -4.25
C ASN A 114 -14.97 4.48 -3.35
N LEU A 115 -14.33 5.65 -3.21
CA LEU A 115 -13.16 5.84 -2.34
C LEU A 115 -13.52 6.28 -0.91
N SER A 116 -14.78 6.64 -0.67
CA SER A 116 -15.25 7.22 0.60
C SER A 116 -15.92 6.20 1.54
N SER A 117 -16.15 4.97 1.10
CA SER A 117 -16.87 3.97 1.92
C SER A 117 -15.98 3.17 2.86
N ASP A 118 -14.68 3.14 2.61
CA ASP A 118 -13.68 2.34 3.33
C ASP A 118 -12.31 3.01 3.13
N GLY A 119 -11.43 2.94 4.13
CA GLY A 119 -10.04 3.37 4.03
C GLY A 119 -9.27 2.60 2.95
N ARG A 120 -9.61 1.32 2.74
CA ARG A 120 -9.16 0.51 1.61
C ARG A 120 -10.24 0.40 0.54
N PRO A 121 -10.17 1.18 -0.55
CA PRO A 121 -11.15 1.08 -1.61
C PRO A 121 -11.06 -0.27 -2.32
N ILE A 122 -12.22 -0.84 -2.62
CA ILE A 122 -12.36 -2.05 -3.43
C ILE A 122 -12.74 -1.63 -4.83
N LEU A 123 -11.85 -1.88 -5.79
CA LEU A 123 -12.02 -1.50 -7.19
C LEU A 123 -12.12 -2.73 -8.09
N GLY A 124 -13.00 -2.66 -9.08
CA GLY A 124 -13.17 -3.67 -10.12
C GLY A 124 -12.06 -3.66 -11.19
N LEU A 125 -10.86 -3.20 -10.84
CA LEU A 125 -9.73 -3.00 -11.74
C LEU A 125 -8.72 -4.14 -11.64
N ASP A 126 -8.11 -4.48 -12.77
CA ASP A 126 -6.90 -5.32 -12.78
C ASP A 126 -5.80 -4.62 -11.97
N ALA A 127 -5.05 -5.38 -11.16
CA ALA A 127 -3.90 -4.86 -10.42
C ALA A 127 -2.89 -4.17 -11.35
N LYS A 128 -2.74 -4.67 -12.59
CA LYS A 128 -1.95 -4.00 -13.63
C LYS A 128 -2.47 -2.61 -13.98
N ASP A 129 -3.78 -2.45 -14.12
CA ASP A 129 -4.38 -1.17 -14.50
C ASP A 129 -4.25 -0.13 -13.38
N ILE A 130 -4.33 -0.55 -12.12
CA ILE A 130 -4.00 0.32 -10.98
C ILE A 130 -2.55 0.77 -11.06
N ALA A 131 -1.61 -0.16 -11.27
CA ALA A 131 -0.20 0.17 -11.38
C ALA A 131 0.08 1.13 -12.55
N ARG A 132 -0.57 0.90 -13.71
CA ARG A 132 -0.47 1.81 -14.86
C ARG A 132 -0.95 3.21 -14.51
N ILE A 133 -2.15 3.34 -13.93
CA ILE A 133 -2.71 4.64 -13.52
C ILE A 133 -1.74 5.38 -12.60
N VAL A 134 -1.21 4.69 -11.59
CA VAL A 134 -0.27 5.27 -10.62
C VAL A 134 1.00 5.76 -11.33
N PHE A 135 1.63 4.93 -12.16
CA PHE A 135 2.87 5.29 -12.85
C PHE A 135 2.69 6.34 -13.95
N ASP A 136 1.52 6.41 -14.59
CA ASP A 136 1.21 7.42 -15.61
C ASP A 136 1.00 8.81 -14.98
N ILE A 137 0.56 8.86 -13.72
CA ILE A 137 0.38 10.11 -12.97
C ILE A 137 1.73 10.67 -12.52
N ASP A 138 2.60 9.81 -12.00
CA ASP A 138 3.90 10.16 -11.47
C ASP A 138 4.77 8.89 -11.43
N ASP A 139 5.84 8.85 -12.23
CA ASP A 139 6.71 7.69 -12.37
C ASP A 139 7.63 7.47 -11.15
N THR A 140 7.63 8.39 -10.20
CA THR A 140 8.29 8.24 -8.89
C THR A 140 7.40 7.58 -7.84
N CYS A 141 6.11 7.40 -8.13
CA CYS A 141 5.25 6.57 -7.29
C CYS A 141 5.75 5.13 -7.27
N MET A 142 5.38 4.40 -6.22
CA MET A 142 5.71 2.99 -6.12
C MET A 142 4.47 2.16 -5.90
N VAL A 143 4.45 0.96 -6.47
CA VAL A 143 3.41 -0.04 -6.24
C VAL A 143 4.10 -1.29 -5.70
N VAL A 144 3.59 -1.79 -4.58
CA VAL A 144 4.11 -2.97 -3.90
C VAL A 144 2.96 -3.95 -3.68
N PRO A 145 3.02 -5.17 -4.24
CA PRO A 145 2.04 -6.20 -3.92
C PRO A 145 2.06 -6.49 -2.41
N ALA A 146 0.91 -6.33 -1.77
CA ALA A 146 0.77 -6.50 -0.33
C ALA A 146 0.80 -7.98 0.06
N HIS A 147 1.37 -8.26 1.23
CA HIS A 147 1.36 -9.54 1.94
C HIS A 147 1.31 -10.78 1.03
N VAL A 148 2.30 -10.94 0.14
CA VAL A 148 2.16 -11.71 -1.11
C VAL A 148 1.82 -13.19 -0.95
N TRP A 149 2.03 -13.77 0.24
CA TRP A 149 1.75 -15.17 0.55
C TRP A 149 0.52 -15.41 1.43
N THR A 150 -0.17 -14.37 1.91
CA THR A 150 -1.40 -14.57 2.68
C THR A 150 -2.44 -15.30 1.82
N PRO A 151 -3.14 -16.34 2.32
CA PRO A 151 -4.00 -17.19 1.46
C PRO A 151 -5.08 -16.43 0.67
N TRP A 152 -5.53 -15.30 1.22
CA TRP A 152 -6.57 -14.44 0.67
C TRP A 152 -5.97 -13.10 0.22
N PHE A 153 -6.59 -12.46 -0.77
CA PHE A 153 -6.30 -11.10 -1.21
C PHE A 153 -4.83 -10.81 -1.59
N SER A 154 -4.06 -11.85 -1.92
CA SER A 154 -2.61 -11.74 -2.11
C SER A 154 -2.16 -12.26 -3.46
N LEU A 155 -1.02 -11.76 -3.92
CA LEU A 155 -0.46 -12.08 -5.23
C LEU A 155 -0.28 -13.59 -5.46
N PHE A 156 0.29 -14.31 -4.49
CA PHE A 156 0.50 -15.76 -4.52
C PHE A 156 -0.43 -16.52 -3.55
N GLY A 157 -1.52 -15.87 -3.11
CA GLY A 157 -2.46 -16.47 -2.17
C GLY A 157 -3.11 -17.72 -2.75
N SER A 158 -3.19 -18.79 -1.95
CA SER A 158 -3.69 -20.11 -2.40
C SER A 158 -5.15 -20.10 -2.85
N MET A 159 -5.96 -19.11 -2.45
CA MET A 159 -7.39 -19.06 -2.77
C MET A 159 -7.69 -18.38 -4.11
N SER A 160 -6.97 -17.30 -4.44
CA SER A 160 -7.28 -16.47 -5.61
C SER A 160 -6.08 -15.78 -6.23
N GLY A 161 -4.86 -16.23 -5.93
CA GLY A 161 -3.61 -15.65 -6.45
C GLY A 161 -3.21 -16.16 -7.84
N PHE A 162 -2.15 -15.53 -8.35
CA PHE A 162 -1.38 -15.92 -9.52
C PHE A 162 -0.20 -16.83 -9.11
N ASN A 163 0.41 -17.50 -10.09
CA ASN A 163 1.64 -18.28 -9.86
C ASN A 163 2.92 -17.51 -10.24
N ARG A 164 2.77 -16.39 -10.97
CA ARG A 164 3.87 -15.55 -11.44
C ARG A 164 3.46 -14.09 -11.38
N ILE A 165 4.39 -13.22 -11.03
CA ILE A 165 4.18 -11.76 -11.00
C ILE A 165 3.86 -11.26 -12.41
N GLU A 166 4.52 -11.84 -13.42
CA GLU A 166 4.30 -11.48 -14.83
C GLU A 166 2.90 -11.81 -15.34
N ASP A 167 2.20 -12.77 -14.73
CA ASP A 167 0.80 -13.05 -15.10
C ASP A 167 -0.17 -12.01 -14.53
N CYS A 168 0.21 -11.35 -13.43
CA CYS A 168 -0.58 -10.31 -12.79
C CYS A 168 -0.33 -8.94 -13.43
N PHE A 169 0.95 -8.52 -13.47
CA PHE A 169 1.35 -7.17 -13.88
C PHE A 169 1.87 -7.07 -15.32
N GLU A 170 2.09 -8.19 -15.99
CA GLU A 170 2.48 -8.25 -17.41
C GLU A 170 3.67 -7.32 -17.72
N GLU A 171 3.53 -6.41 -18.68
CA GLU A 171 4.56 -5.47 -19.11
C GLU A 171 5.03 -4.49 -18.01
N LEU A 172 4.27 -4.35 -16.91
CA LEU A 172 4.64 -3.49 -15.78
C LEU A 172 5.44 -4.23 -14.69
N SER A 173 5.59 -5.56 -14.79
CA SER A 173 6.36 -6.35 -13.83
C SER A 173 7.81 -5.90 -13.63
N PRO A 174 8.51 -5.30 -14.62
CA PRO A 174 9.83 -4.70 -14.41
C PRO A 174 9.82 -3.41 -13.60
N LYS A 175 8.69 -2.70 -13.48
CA LYS A 175 8.57 -1.47 -12.68
C LYS A 175 8.37 -1.72 -11.19
N LEU A 176 7.98 -2.94 -10.82
CA LEU A 176 7.86 -3.36 -9.43
C LEU A 176 9.26 -3.67 -8.87
N PHE A 177 9.60 -3.02 -7.76
CA PHE A 177 10.87 -3.18 -7.06
C PHE A 177 10.68 -3.84 -5.67
N ALA A 178 9.53 -3.56 -5.04
CA ALA A 178 8.97 -4.04 -3.78
C ALA A 178 8.24 -5.39 -3.82
N LEU A 179 8.38 -6.26 -2.81
CA LEU A 179 7.31 -7.19 -2.39
C LEU A 179 7.14 -7.15 -0.87
N GLU A 180 5.90 -7.12 -0.39
CA GLU A 180 5.63 -7.26 1.04
C GLU A 180 5.47 -8.74 1.43
N THR A 181 6.24 -9.19 2.42
CA THR A 181 6.21 -10.60 2.86
C THR A 181 4.87 -10.99 3.51
N GLY A 182 4.24 -10.04 4.22
CA GLY A 182 3.06 -10.27 5.04
C GLY A 182 3.34 -11.12 6.28
N LEU A 183 2.27 -11.44 7.02
CA LEU A 183 2.35 -12.21 8.27
C LEU A 183 2.52 -13.72 8.05
N SER A 184 2.32 -14.21 6.82
CA SER A 184 2.34 -15.64 6.48
C SER A 184 3.68 -16.12 5.90
N SER A 185 4.66 -15.23 5.78
CA SER A 185 5.99 -15.58 5.29
C SER A 185 7.08 -14.69 5.90
N ASP A 186 8.30 -15.20 5.94
CA ASP A 186 9.49 -14.43 6.29
C ASP A 186 10.43 -14.27 5.07
N PRO A 187 11.47 -13.42 5.16
CA PRO A 187 12.43 -13.26 4.06
C PRO A 187 13.11 -14.57 3.62
N ALA A 188 13.45 -15.46 4.56
CA ALA A 188 14.12 -16.72 4.24
C ALA A 188 13.23 -17.66 3.42
N MET A 189 11.91 -17.67 3.67
CA MET A 189 10.95 -18.40 2.84
C MET A 189 10.89 -17.85 1.41
N ASN A 190 10.94 -16.53 1.25
CA ASN A 190 10.88 -15.86 -0.05
C ASN A 190 12.14 -16.14 -0.89
N TRP A 191 13.34 -16.14 -0.28
CA TRP A 191 14.60 -16.46 -0.94
C TRP A 191 14.71 -17.91 -1.46
N ARG A 192 13.77 -18.80 -1.09
CA ARG A 192 13.67 -20.14 -1.69
C ARG A 192 13.04 -20.12 -3.08
N VAL A 193 12.48 -19.00 -3.50
CA VAL A 193 11.83 -18.82 -4.80
C VAL A 193 12.67 -17.84 -5.62
N SER A 194 13.61 -18.36 -6.41
CA SER A 194 14.60 -17.54 -7.14
C SER A 194 13.98 -16.51 -8.10
N ALA A 195 12.74 -16.71 -8.53
CA ALA A 195 12.00 -15.71 -9.29
C ALA A 195 11.76 -14.39 -8.51
N LEU A 196 11.89 -14.42 -7.17
CA LEU A 196 11.69 -13.28 -6.29
C LEU A 196 13.01 -12.57 -5.91
N ASP A 197 14.17 -13.14 -6.25
CA ASP A 197 15.48 -12.60 -5.84
C ASP A 197 15.76 -11.18 -6.36
N ARG A 198 15.04 -10.77 -7.41
CA ARG A 198 15.14 -9.41 -7.99
C ARG A 198 14.39 -8.33 -7.22
N PHE A 199 13.57 -8.69 -6.23
CA PHE A 199 12.76 -7.74 -5.47
C PHE A 199 13.37 -7.49 -4.09
N SER A 200 13.28 -6.23 -3.65
CA SER A 200 13.49 -5.91 -2.24
C SER A 200 12.31 -6.41 -1.44
N LEU A 201 12.57 -7.09 -0.33
CA LEU A 201 11.52 -7.56 0.57
C LEU A 201 11.29 -6.52 1.67
N ILE A 202 10.03 -6.14 1.87
CA ILE A 202 9.59 -5.32 3.00
C ILE A 202 8.64 -6.14 3.89
N SER A 203 8.68 -5.90 5.19
CA SER A 203 7.83 -6.59 6.17
C SER A 203 7.16 -5.53 7.03
N ASN A 204 5.90 -5.26 6.72
CA ASN A 204 5.07 -4.28 7.42
C ASN A 204 4.02 -4.99 8.28
N SER A 205 3.36 -4.24 9.16
CA SER A 205 2.47 -4.81 10.16
C SER A 205 1.07 -5.17 9.64
N ASP A 206 0.57 -4.42 8.65
CA ASP A 206 -0.86 -4.39 8.32
C ASP A 206 -1.70 -4.06 9.57
N SER A 207 -1.27 -3.03 10.31
CA SER A 207 -1.87 -2.65 11.59
C SER A 207 -3.29 -2.13 11.40
N HIS A 208 -4.20 -2.65 12.22
CA HIS A 208 -5.62 -2.28 12.30
C HIS A 208 -5.97 -1.76 13.70
#